data_AF-A0A2N6AUE6-F1
#
_entry.id   AF-A0A2N6AUE6-F1
#
_cell.length_a   1.000
_cell.length_b   1.000
_cell.length_c   1.000
_cell.angle_alpha   90.00
_cell.angle_beta   90.00
_cell.angle_gamma   90.00
#
_symmetry.space_group_name_H-M   'P 1'
#
loop_
_entity.id
_entity.type
_entity.pdbx_description
1 polymer ?
#
loop_
_entity_poly.entity_id
_entity_poly.type
_entity_poly.pdbx_seq_one_letter_code
_entity_poly.pdbx_strand_id
1 'polypeptide(L)' 'MGLELTLGLIAGLLVVIGGLVWRERRPRPLGQVSLVPTTPLLFVALVVLVAVLAHLVSLVTGHPHMGRFG' A
#
# COMPACT_ATOMS: atom_id res chain seq x y z
N MET A 1 15.87 -7.52 -2.01
CA MET A 1 15.13 -7.84 -0.76
C MET A 1 14.72 -9.31 -0.84
N GLY A 2 14.63 -10.01 0.29
CA GLY A 2 14.18 -11.42 0.31
C GLY A 2 12.66 -11.55 0.13
N LEU A 3 12.19 -12.76 -0.22
CA LEU A 3 10.77 -13.09 -0.34
C LEU A 3 10.00 -12.78 0.95
N GLU A 4 10.56 -13.14 2.10
CA GLU A 4 9.94 -12.94 3.42
C GLU A 4 9.67 -11.47 3.73
N LEU A 5 10.64 -10.60 3.42
CA LEU A 5 10.48 -9.16 3.62
C LEU A 5 9.41 -8.57 2.69
N THR A 6 9.34 -9.08 1.45
CA THR A 6 8.34 -8.63 0.47
C THR A 6 6.93 -8.99 0.92
N LEU A 7 6.73 -10.22 1.42
CA LEU A 7 5.47 -10.66 2.00
C LEU A 7 5.10 -9.86 3.25
N GLY A 8 6.07 -9.59 4.13
CA GLY A 8 5.86 -8.74 5.31
C GLY A 8 5.41 -7.32 4.95
N LEU A 9 6.00 -6.73 3.91
CA LEU A 9 5.61 -5.40 3.41
C LEU A 9 4.18 -5.41 2.84
N ILE A 10 3.82 -6.42 2.05
CA ILE A 10 2.46 -6.56 1.51
C ILE A 10 1.45 -6.69 2.64
N ALA A 11 1.70 -7.57 3.62
CA ALA A 11 0.83 -7.76 4.77
C ALA A 11 0.65 -6.45 5.57
N GLY A 12 1.75 -5.74 5.84
CA GLY A 12 1.72 -4.45 6.53
C GLY A 12 0.90 -3.40 5.77
N LEU A 13 1.07 -3.31 4.45
CA LEU A 13 0.29 -2.38 3.63
C LEU A 13 -1.20 -2.71 3.61
N LEU A 14 -1.56 -3.99 3.53
CA LEU A 14 -2.97 -4.40 3.57
C LEU A 14 -3.61 -4.03 4.91
N VAL A 15 -2.90 -4.16 6.03
CA VAL A 15 -3.36 -3.72 7.35
C VAL A 15 -3.58 -2.20 7.37
N VAL A 16 -2.63 -1.41 6.84
CA VAL A 16 -2.76 0.05 6.78
C VAL A 16 -3.94 0.47 5.91
N ILE A 17 -4.08 -0.10 4.70
CA ILE A 17 -5.19 0.19 3.79
C ILE A 17 -6.51 -0.19 4.43
N GLY A 18 -6.62 -1.39 5.00
CA GLY A 18 -7.82 -1.86 5.69
C GLY A 18 -8.20 -0.95 6.86
N GLY A 19 -7.24 -0.54 7.68
CA GLY A 19 -7.45 0.39 8.79
C GLY A 19 -7.93 1.78 8.33
N LEU A 20 -7.36 2.30 7.24
CA LEU A 20 -7.78 3.59 6.68
C LEU A 20 -9.18 3.52 6.04
N VAL A 21 -9.49 2.45 5.30
CA VAL A 21 -10.84 2.21 4.76
C VAL A 21 -11.86 2.07 5.88
N TRP A 22 -11.54 1.33 6.94
CA TRP A 22 -12.41 1.19 8.10
C TRP A 22 -12.65 2.53 8.79
N ARG A 23 -11.61 3.35 8.94
CA ARG A 23 -11.71 4.72 9.49
C ARG A 23 -12.51 5.66 8.59
N GLU A 24 -12.49 5.45 7.28
CA GLU A 24 -13.27 6.24 6.32
C GLU A 24 -14.74 5.83 6.30
N ARG A 25 -15.04 4.53 6.45
CA ARG A 25 -16.40 4.00 6.52
C ARG A 25 -17.11 4.31 7.84
N ARG A 26 -16.39 4.71 8.89
CA ARG A 26 -17.02 5.14 10.14
C ARG A 26 -17.73 6.49 9.93
N PRO A 27 -19.03 6.60 10.21
CA PRO A 27 -19.78 7.83 9.99
C PRO A 27 -19.17 8.97 10.81
N ARG A 28 -18.73 10.02 10.13
CA ARG A 28 -18.27 11.25 10.77
C ARG A 28 -19.45 12.22 10.86
N PRO A 29 -19.66 12.89 12.00
CA PRO A 29 -20.68 13.93 12.10
C PRO A 29 -20.38 15.03 11.07
N LEU A 30 -21.42 15.47 10.37
CA LEU A 30 -21.35 16.51 9.34
C LEU A 30 -20.73 17.78 9.94
N GLY A 31 -19.66 18.29 9.33
CA GLY A 31 -18.94 19.49 9.80
C GLY A 31 -17.62 19.23 10.55
N GLN A 32 -17.24 17.97 10.82
CA GLN A 32 -15.89 17.68 11.28
C GLN A 32 -14.89 17.69 10.12
N VAL A 33 -13.95 18.63 10.16
CA VAL A 33 -12.77 18.62 9.28
C VAL A 33 -11.85 17.49 9.75
N SER A 34 -11.62 16.50 8.90
CA SER A 34 -10.71 15.41 9.22
C SER A 34 -9.28 15.92 9.25
N LEU A 35 -8.67 15.97 10.44
CA LEU A 35 -7.25 16.30 10.63
C LEU A 35 -6.31 15.34 9.90
N VAL A 36 -6.75 14.11 9.67
CA VAL A 36 -5.98 13.11 8.93
C VAL A 36 -6.58 12.98 7.53
N PRO A 37 -5.84 13.33 6.47
CA PRO A 37 -6.31 13.19 5.11
C PRO A 37 -6.18 11.71 4.72
N THR A 38 -7.19 10.92 5.04
CA THR A 38 -7.28 9.47 4.82
C THR A 38 -7.26 9.11 3.34
N THR A 39 -7.89 9.92 2.48
CA THR A 39 -7.96 9.69 1.02
C THR A 39 -6.59 9.71 0.33
N PRO A 40 -5.74 10.76 0.47
CA PRO A 40 -4.40 10.71 -0.12
C PRO A 40 -3.52 9.64 0.54
N LEU A 41 -3.70 9.35 1.83
CA LEU A 41 -2.94 8.30 2.49
C LEU A 41 -3.28 6.90 1.94
N LEU A 42 -4.56 6.65 1.66
CA LEU A 42 -5.02 5.44 0.95
C LEU A 42 -4.41 5.35 -0.45
N PHE A 43 -4.37 6.46 -1.18
CA PHE A 43 -3.79 6.50 -2.52
C PHE A 43 -2.29 6.14 -2.49
N VAL A 44 -1.52 6.75 -1.59
CA VAL A 44 -0.09 6.45 -1.44
C VAL A 44 0.12 4.98 -1.04
N ALA A 45 -0.65 4.47 -0.08
CA ALA A 45 -0.56 3.08 0.33
C ALA A 45 -0.86 2.13 -0.83
N LEU A 46 -1.85 2.44 -1.67
CA LEU A 46 -2.17 1.64 -2.85
C LEU A 46 -1.03 1.65 -3.89
N VAL A 47 -0.43 2.81 -4.16
CA VAL A 47 0.69 2.94 -5.10
C VAL A 47 1.89 2.10 -4.63
N VAL A 48 2.22 2.18 -3.35
CA VAL A 48 3.31 1.37 -2.76
C VAL A 48 2.97 -0.12 -2.83
N LEU A 49 1.70 -0.52 -2.61
CA LEU A 49 1.29 -1.93 -2.74
C LEU A 49 1.56 -2.47 -4.13
N VAL A 50 1.20 -1.70 -5.17
CA VAL A 50 1.43 -2.09 -6.57
C VAL A 50 2.93 -2.22 -6.86
N ALA A 51 3.76 -1.31 -6.37
CA ALA A 51 5.21 -1.39 -6.54
C ALA A 51 5.82 -2.63 -5.87
N VAL A 52 5.38 -2.96 -4.64
CA VAL A 52 5.86 -4.15 -3.92
C VAL A 52 5.35 -5.44 -4.60
N LEU A 53 4.13 -5.44 -5.15
CA LEU A 53 3.62 -6.56 -5.94
C LEU A 53 4.45 -6.79 -7.21
N ALA A 54 4.84 -5.73 -7.91
CA ALA A 54 5.77 -5.86 -9.05
C ALA A 54 7.10 -6.48 -8.59
N HIS A 55 7.63 -6.07 -7.43
CA HIS A 55 8.84 -6.70 -6.89
C HIS A 55 8.65 -8.18 -6.57
N LEU A 56 7.48 -8.57 -6.04
CA LEU A 56 7.14 -9.97 -5.77
C LEU A 56 7.10 -10.79 -7.07
N VAL A 57 6.49 -10.26 -8.14
CA VAL A 57 6.51 -10.90 -9.46
C VAL A 57 7.95 -11.07 -9.94
N SER A 58 8.79 -10.06 -9.77
CA SER A 58 10.22 -10.14 -10.10
C SER A 58 10.93 -11.30 -9.37
N LEU A 59 10.69 -11.43 -8.07
CA LEU A 59 11.30 -12.46 -7.23
C LEU A 59 10.83 -13.86 -7.63
N VAL A 60 9.53 -14.03 -7.92
CA VAL A 60 8.96 -15.32 -8.30
C VAL A 60 9.39 -15.73 -9.72
N THR A 61 9.52 -14.78 -10.64
CA THR A 61 9.84 -15.06 -12.05
C THR A 61 11.34 -15.12 -12.32
N GLY A 62 12.19 -14.76 -11.35
CA GLY A 62 13.65 -14.69 -11.48
C GLY A 62 14.16 -13.62 -12.46
N HIS A 63 13.26 -12.86 -13.07
CA HIS A 63 13.58 -11.76 -13.98
C HIS A 63 13.51 -10.45 -13.20
N PRO A 64 14.64 -9.77 -12.94
CA PRO A 64 14.62 -8.45 -12.34
C PRO A 64 13.84 -7.51 -13.25
N HIS A 65 12.81 -6.85 -12.73
CA HIS A 65 12.15 -5.73 -13.37
C HIS A 65 13.15 -4.57 -13.37
N MET A 66 14.06 -4.58 -14.35
CA MET A 66 14.84 -3.40 -14.69
C MET A 66 13.86 -2.36 -15.22
N GLY A 67 13.53 -1.40 -14.36
CA GLY A 67 12.93 -0.16 -14.81
C GLY A 67 13.84 0.46 -15.87
N ARG A 68 13.25 1.14 -16.85
CA ARG A 68 14.00 1.87 -17.90
C ARG A 68 14.71 3.12 -17.34
N PHE A 69 14.64 3.33 -16.04
CA PHE A 69 15.39 4.31 -15.27
C PHE A 69 16.48 3.52 -14.55
N GLY A 70 17.72 3.75 -14.99
CA GLY A 70 18.89 2.92 -14.68
C GLY A 70 19.26 2.79 -13.21
#